data_AF-A0A4Q2Z6P9-F1
#
_entry.id   AF-A0A4Q2Z6P9-F1
#
_cell.length_a   1.000
_cell.length_b   1.000
_cell.length_c   1.000
_cell.angle_alpha   90.00
_cell.angle_beta   90.00
_cell.angle_gamma   90.00
#
_symmetry.space_group_name_H-M   'P 1'
#
loop_
_entity.id
_entity.type
_entity.pdbx_description
1 polymer ?
#
loop_
_entity_poly.entity_id
_entity_poly.type
_entity_poly.pdbx_seq_one_letter_code
_entity_poly.pdbx_strand_id
1 'polypeptide(L)'
;MLDFPRWKRLTIFIGLAIMIALAIPSFFSQSAREKWPSWIPKPAINLGLDLAGGSYLLLEGDTSGVAQARIVQMSEQVRSEMRRDPRIEIGDISVQ
;
A
#
# COMPACT_ATOMS: atom_id res chain seq x y z
N MET A 1 -55.05 -10.11 -7.93
CA MET A 1 -54.10 -9.09 -8.42
C MET A 1 -53.38 -8.52 -7.21
N LEU A 2 -52.04 -8.49 -7.21
CA LEU A 2 -51.26 -7.93 -6.10
C LEU A 2 -51.30 -6.41 -6.18
N ASP A 3 -52.33 -5.80 -5.59
CA ASP A 3 -52.44 -4.35 -5.49
C ASP A 3 -51.56 -3.85 -4.35
N PHE A 4 -50.36 -3.40 -4.70
CA PHE A 4 -49.43 -2.81 -3.73
C PHE A 4 -49.85 -1.36 -3.40
N PRO A 5 -50.12 -1.04 -2.12
CA PRO A 5 -50.44 0.32 -1.69
C PRO A 5 -49.35 1.31 -2.11
N ARG A 6 -49.76 2.48 -2.64
CA ARG A 6 -48.84 3.51 -3.17
C ARG A 6 -47.83 3.99 -2.13
N TRP A 7 -48.19 4.00 -0.85
CA TRP A 7 -47.28 4.40 0.25
C TRP A 7 -46.08 3.45 0.39
N LYS A 8 -46.29 2.13 0.27
CA LYS A 8 -45.20 1.14 0.32
C LYS A 8 -44.23 1.32 -0.85
N ARG A 9 -44.77 1.68 -2.02
CA ARG A 9 -43.95 1.97 -3.21
C ARG A 9 -43.11 3.23 -3.00
N LEU A 10 -43.73 4.27 -2.44
CA LEU A 10 -43.07 5.54 -2.16
C LEU A 10 -41.96 5.38 -1.13
N THR A 11 -42.16 4.62 -0.06
CA THR A 11 -41.11 4.39 0.95
C THR A 11 -39.92 3.63 0.40
N ILE A 12 -40.15 2.66 -0.50
CA ILE A 12 -39.08 1.94 -1.19
C ILE A 12 -38.26 2.91 -2.06
N PHE A 13 -38.91 3.76 -2.85
CA PHE A 13 -38.20 4.74 -3.68
C PHE A 13 -37.44 5.78 -2.84
N ILE A 14 -38.04 6.27 -1.76
CA ILE A 14 -37.37 7.20 -0.84
C ILE A 14 -36.15 6.53 -0.19
N GLY A 15 -36.30 5.31 0.32
CA GLY A 15 -35.19 4.57 0.91
C GLY A 15 -34.05 4.33 -0.07
N LEU A 16 -34.38 3.96 -1.32
CA LEU A 16 -33.40 3.80 -2.38
C LEU A 16 -32.69 5.12 -2.71
N ALA A 17 -33.44 6.22 -2.83
CA ALA A 17 -32.88 7.54 -3.11
C ALA A 17 -31.93 8.00 -1.99
N ILE A 18 -32.28 7.74 -0.72
CA ILE A 18 -31.41 8.05 0.43
C ILE A 18 -30.12 7.22 0.38
N MET A 19 -30.21 5.92 0.11
CA MET A 19 -29.02 5.06 0.00
C MET A 19 -28.09 5.50 -1.12
N ILE A 20 -28.65 5.89 -2.28
CA ILE A 20 -27.87 6.44 -3.38
C ILE A 20 -27.21 7.76 -2.95
N ALA A 21 -27.95 8.67 -2.33
CA ALA A 21 -27.42 9.95 -1.89
C ALA A 21 -26.25 9.80 -0.89
N LEU A 22 -26.32 8.82 0.00
CA LEU A 22 -25.23 8.50 0.94
C LEU A 22 -24.01 7.84 0.27
N ALA A 23 -24.17 7.22 -0.90
CA ALA A 23 -23.08 6.62 -1.66
C ALA A 23 -22.31 7.64 -2.53
N ILE A 24 -22.95 8.76 -2.91
CA ILE A 24 -22.35 9.81 -3.76
C ILE A 24 -20.98 10.31 -3.23
N PRO A 25 -20.79 10.61 -1.93
CA PRO A 25 -19.49 11.08 -1.40
C PRO A 25 -18.33 10.10 -1.64
N SER A 26 -18.62 8.80 -1.72
CA SER A 26 -17.61 7.76 -1.92
C SER A 26 -16.97 7.76 -3.32
N PHE A 27 -17.59 8.41 -4.31
CA PHE A 27 -17.04 8.55 -5.66
C PHE A 27 -16.10 9.76 -5.82
N PHE A 28 -16.05 10.66 -4.84
CA PHE A 28 -15.24 11.88 -4.90
C PHE A 28 -13.97 11.77 -4.05
N SER A 29 -12.86 12.31 -4.58
CA SER A 29 -11.59 12.39 -3.87
C SER A 29 -11.72 13.21 -2.58
N GLN A 30 -10.80 12.98 -1.62
CA GLN A 30 -10.78 13.71 -0.36
C GLN A 30 -10.69 15.23 -0.57
N SER A 31 -9.86 15.68 -1.52
CA SER A 31 -9.69 17.10 -1.85
C SER A 31 -10.94 17.77 -2.44
N ALA A 32 -11.79 17.01 -3.15
CA ALA A 32 -13.07 17.50 -3.64
C ALA A 32 -14.13 17.59 -2.52
N ARG A 33 -14.13 16.62 -1.59
CA ARG A 33 -15.04 16.59 -0.43
C ARG A 33 -14.73 17.67 0.62
N GLU A 34 -13.47 18.05 0.77
CA GLU A 34 -13.08 19.13 1.70
C GLU A 34 -13.68 20.48 1.32
N LYS A 35 -13.93 20.71 0.02
CA LYS A 35 -14.59 21.92 -0.51
C LYS A 35 -16.11 21.89 -0.37
N TRP A 36 -16.70 20.81 0.11
CA TRP A 36 -18.15 20.73 0.27
C TRP A 36 -18.63 21.55 1.47
N PRO A 37 -19.83 22.16 1.33
CA PRO A 37 -20.52 22.80 2.45
C PRO A 37 -20.59 21.92 3.69
N SER A 38 -20.54 22.53 4.88
CA SER A 38 -20.49 21.84 6.18
C SER A 38 -21.69 20.94 6.49
N TRP A 39 -22.81 21.10 5.78
CA TRP A 39 -24.05 20.34 5.97
C TRP A 39 -24.11 19.02 5.18
N ILE A 40 -23.17 18.79 4.26
CA ILE A 40 -23.11 17.55 3.48
C ILE A 40 -22.23 16.52 4.22
N PRO A 41 -22.66 15.25 4.31
CA PRO A 41 -21.84 14.18 4.89
C PRO A 41 -20.49 14.07 4.17
N LYS A 42 -19.42 14.40 4.89
CA LYS A 42 -18.03 14.20 4.48
C LYS A 42 -17.46 12.77 4.68
N PRO A 43 -18.03 11.88 5.53
CA PRO A 43 -17.43 10.57 5.71
C PRO A 43 -17.65 9.76 4.43
N ALA A 44 -16.58 9.58 3.67
CA ALA A 44 -16.52 8.52 2.69
C ALA A 44 -15.85 7.30 3.32
N ILE A 45 -16.12 6.15 2.73
CA ILE A 45 -15.41 4.92 3.04
C ILE A 45 -13.91 5.17 2.85
N ASN A 46 -13.09 4.81 3.85
CA ASN A 46 -11.64 4.82 3.70
C ASN A 46 -11.28 3.81 2.61
N LEU A 47 -10.86 4.31 1.46
CA LEU A 47 -10.38 3.49 0.36
C LEU A 47 -9.10 2.78 0.84
N GLY A 48 -9.09 1.45 0.83
CA GLY A 48 -7.88 0.69 1.13
C GLY A 48 -6.77 1.00 0.13
N LEU A 49 -5.53 0.60 0.44
CA LEU A 49 -4.33 0.91 -0.35
C LEU A 49 -4.48 0.62 -1.86
N ASP A 50 -5.17 -0.48 -2.20
CA ASP A 50 -5.43 -0.92 -3.58
C ASP A 50 -6.38 0.04 -4.34
N LEU A 51 -7.36 0.63 -3.63
CA LEU A 51 -8.33 1.57 -4.20
C LEU A 51 -7.87 3.04 -4.06
N ALA A 52 -6.97 3.33 -3.13
CA ALA A 52 -6.38 4.65 -2.91
C ALA A 52 -5.17 4.92 -3.82
N GLY A 53 -4.76 3.95 -4.64
CA GLY A 53 -3.64 4.10 -5.58
C GLY A 53 -2.29 4.26 -4.90
N GLY A 54 -2.07 3.60 -3.76
CA GLY A 54 -0.77 3.58 -3.11
C GLY A 54 0.13 2.50 -3.69
N SER A 55 1.43 2.77 -3.80
CA SER A 55 2.41 1.80 -4.29
C SER A 55 2.58 0.65 -3.29
N TYR A 56 2.26 -0.56 -3.72
CA TYR A 56 2.63 -1.79 -3.02
C TYR A 56 4.15 -1.96 -3.11
N LEU A 57 4.91 -1.46 -2.13
CA LEU A 57 6.32 -1.82 -2.01
C LEU A 57 6.40 -3.28 -1.54
N LEU A 58 6.32 -4.19 -2.49
CA LEU A 58 6.81 -5.56 -2.32
C LEU A 58 8.34 -5.49 -2.34
N LEU A 59 8.92 -5.12 -1.19
CA LEU A 59 10.33 -5.36 -0.92
C LEU A 59 10.48 -6.87 -0.68
N GLU A 60 10.39 -7.63 -1.76
CA GLU A 60 10.89 -9.01 -1.78
C GLU A 60 12.42 -8.92 -1.78
N GLY A 61 12.96 -8.63 -0.60
CA GLY A 61 14.40 -8.65 -0.38
C GLY A 61 14.84 -10.10 -0.40
N ASP A 62 15.51 -10.51 -1.48
CA ASP A 62 16.15 -11.81 -1.56
C ASP A 62 17.24 -11.90 -0.47
N THR A 63 16.90 -12.58 0.62
CA THR A 63 17.76 -12.76 1.79
C THR A 63 19.00 -13.57 1.44
N SER A 64 18.92 -14.44 0.43
CA SER A 64 20.06 -15.21 -0.05
C SER A 64 21.06 -14.32 -0.78
N GLY A 65 20.58 -13.38 -1.61
CA GLY A 65 21.41 -12.36 -2.26
C GLY A 65 22.12 -11.44 -1.25
N VAL A 66 21.44 -11.05 -0.17
CA VAL A 66 22.05 -10.23 0.91
C VAL A 66 23.12 -11.01 1.67
N ALA A 67 22.91 -12.30 1.93
CA ALA A 67 23.89 -13.15 2.59
C ALA A 67 25.15 -13.31 1.72
N GLN A 68 24.99 -13.61 0.44
CA GLN A 68 26.11 -13.73 -0.51
C GLN A 68 26.90 -12.42 -0.61
N ALA A 69 26.20 -11.29 -0.74
CA ALA A 69 26.81 -9.96 -0.81
C ALA A 69 27.61 -9.63 0.45
N ARG A 70 27.12 -10.02 1.64
CA ARG A 70 27.86 -9.85 2.90
C ARG A 70 29.14 -10.67 2.95
N ILE A 71 29.13 -11.91 2.45
CA ILE A 71 30.34 -12.76 2.48
C ILE A 71 31.39 -12.20 1.51
N VAL A 72 30.98 -11.76 0.31
CA VAL A 72 31.88 -11.09 -0.65
C VAL A 72 32.44 -9.79 -0.08
N GLN A 73 31.61 -8.99 0.59
CA GLN A 73 32.09 -7.75 1.21
C GLN A 73 33.09 -8.02 2.33
N MET A 74 32.86 -9.05 3.14
CA MET A 74 33.76 -9.45 4.21
C MET A 74 35.09 -9.97 3.66
N SER A 75 35.09 -10.76 2.57
CA SER A 75 36.33 -11.28 1.98
C SER A 75 37.20 -10.14 1.42
N GLU A 76 36.59 -9.13 0.80
CA GLU A 76 37.32 -7.94 0.34
C GLU A 76 37.87 -7.10 1.49
N GLN A 77 37.12 -6.97 2.60
CA GLN A 77 37.61 -6.31 3.82
C GLN A 77 38.83 -7.03 4.40
N VAL A 78 38.77 -8.35 4.53
CA VAL A 78 39.89 -9.17 5.01
C VAL A 78 41.10 -9.02 4.09
N ARG A 79 40.90 -9.07 2.76
CA ARG A 79 41.97 -8.86 1.77
C ARG A 79 42.58 -7.46 1.88
N SER A 80 41.76 -6.44 2.14
CA SER A 80 42.22 -5.06 2.30
C SER A 80 43.07 -4.89 3.57
N GLU A 81 42.62 -5.43 4.71
CA GLU A 81 43.35 -5.32 5.98
C GLU A 81 44.64 -6.16 5.97
N MET A 82 44.65 -7.34 5.36
CA MET A 82 45.86 -8.17 5.23
C MET A 82 46.93 -7.57 4.30
N ARG A 83 46.52 -6.71 3.36
CA ARG A 83 47.44 -5.93 2.51
C ARG A 83 47.99 -4.68 3.20
N ARG A 84 47.45 -4.33 4.36
CA ARG A 84 47.90 -3.20 5.17
C ARG A 84 49.20 -3.56 5.90
N ASP A 85 50.07 -2.58 6.11
CA ASP A 85 51.41 -2.78 6.67
C ASP A 85 51.34 -3.26 8.15
N PRO A 86 52.01 -4.35 8.56
CA PRO A 86 52.88 -5.25 7.78
C PRO A 86 52.11 -6.18 6.84
N ARG A 87 52.54 -6.24 5.57
CA ARG A 87 51.90 -7.04 4.53
C ARG A 87 51.94 -8.54 4.86
N ILE A 88 50.77 -9.16 4.96
CA ILE A 88 50.63 -10.60 5.14
C ILE A 88 50.33 -11.23 3.78
N GLU A 89 51.16 -12.18 3.35
CA GLU A 89 50.93 -12.91 2.10
C GLU A 89 49.75 -13.89 2.28
N ILE A 90 48.77 -13.82 1.38
CA ILE A 90 47.52 -14.57 1.48
C ILE A 90 47.33 -15.42 0.21
N GLY A 91 46.89 -16.67 0.38
CA GLY A 91 46.45 -17.55 -0.71
C GLY A 91 45.01 -17.27 -1.19
N ASP A 92 44.43 -18.19 -1.96
CA ASP A 92 43.05 -18.07 -2.44
C ASP A 92 42.03 -18.16 -1.29
N ILE A 93 41.07 -17.23 -1.28
CA ILE A 93 39.95 -17.20 -0.32
C ILE A 93 38.75 -17.89 -0.99
N SER A 94 38.38 -19.07 -0.50
CA SER A 94 37.19 -19.78 -0.98
C SER A 94 35.92 -19.23 -0.31
N VAL A 95 34.90 -18.93 -1.11
CA VAL A 95 33.59 -18.37 -0.68
C VAL A 95 32.43 -19.29 -1.14
N GLN A 96 32.73 -20.57 -1.37
CA GLN A 96 31.81 -21.54 -1.96
C GLN A 96 31.00 -22.29 -0.90
#